data_AF-A0A3C0ACR7-F1
#
_entry.id   AF-A0A3C0ACR7-F1
#
_cell.length_a   1.000
_cell.length_b   1.000
_cell.length_c   1.000
_cell.angle_alpha   90.00
_cell.angle_beta   90.00
_cell.angle_gamma   90.00
#
_symmetry.space_group_name_H-M   'P 1'
#
loop_
_entity.id
_entity.type
_entity.pdbx_description
1 polymer ?
#
loop_
_entity_poly.entity_id
_entity_poly.type
_entity_poly.pdbx_seq_one_letter_code
_entity_poly.pdbx_strand_id
1 'polypeptide(L)'
;CIGSTGQTMTILPGKTACLRCLIDSAPEPGSTETCDTAGILGPTVNVIASLEAVDAIKLLSGQVEQIKPVLTVVDVWEGTLRQMSVAELREKSGCKACHQGERIWLNGEQGSRTTRLCGRNAVQVSPADKGKIVFEELAVKLQNSGSVDVNPYLLRLNLKNPDYEISLFRDGRAIIKGTDDPSVAKTIYARYIGS
;
A
#
# COMPACT_ATOMS: atom_id res chain seq x y z
N CYS A 1 -14.31 8.85 -7.41
CA CYS A 1 -15.17 7.65 -7.35
C CYS A 1 -14.74 6.85 -6.14
N ILE A 2 -15.68 6.32 -5.34
CA ILE A 2 -15.35 5.47 -4.17
C ILE A 2 -15.08 4.05 -4.66
N GLY A 3 -14.04 3.39 -4.14
CA GLY A 3 -13.72 2.01 -4.48
C GLY A 3 -14.79 1.02 -4.00
N SER A 4 -15.17 0.07 -4.85
CA SER A 4 -16.10 -1.04 -4.54
C SER A 4 -15.42 -2.41 -4.53
N THR A 5 -14.19 -2.50 -5.03
CA THR A 5 -13.46 -3.75 -5.21
C THR A 5 -12.54 -4.05 -4.02
N GLY A 6 -12.52 -5.30 -3.57
CA GLY A 6 -11.60 -5.82 -2.55
C GLY A 6 -10.97 -7.13 -2.99
N GLN A 7 -9.84 -7.48 -2.39
CA GLN A 7 -9.09 -8.69 -2.73
C GLN A 7 -8.58 -9.39 -1.47
N THR A 8 -8.54 -10.72 -1.49
CA THR A 8 -7.91 -11.52 -0.43
C THR A 8 -7.24 -12.76 -1.00
N MET A 9 -6.13 -13.15 -0.39
CA MET A 9 -5.33 -14.32 -0.74
C MET A 9 -4.64 -14.84 0.53
N THR A 10 -4.97 -16.07 0.94
CA THR A 10 -4.34 -16.70 2.09
C THR A 10 -2.96 -17.23 1.72
N ILE A 11 -1.94 -16.81 2.47
CA ILE A 11 -0.53 -17.21 2.27
C ILE A 11 -0.15 -18.20 3.37
N LEU A 12 0.15 -19.44 2.98
CA LEU A 12 0.75 -20.47 3.83
C LEU A 12 2.25 -20.57 3.50
N PRO A 13 3.15 -20.02 4.34
CA PRO A 13 4.58 -19.99 4.06
C PRO A 13 5.16 -21.37 3.75
N GLY A 14 5.99 -21.45 2.71
CA GLY A 14 6.59 -22.70 2.25
C GLY A 14 5.65 -23.63 1.48
N LYS A 15 4.34 -23.38 1.48
CA LYS A 15 3.33 -24.20 0.79
C LYS A 15 2.68 -23.49 -0.40
N THR A 16 2.24 -22.25 -0.23
CA THR A 16 1.58 -21.46 -1.28
C THR A 16 2.48 -20.35 -1.80
N ALA A 17 2.04 -19.69 -2.87
CA ALA A 17 2.63 -18.45 -3.34
C ALA A 17 2.60 -17.37 -2.25
N CYS A 18 3.67 -16.57 -2.15
CA CYS A 18 3.71 -15.38 -1.32
C CYS A 18 3.28 -14.14 -2.12
N LEU A 19 3.16 -12.99 -1.45
CA LEU A 19 2.85 -11.72 -2.12
C LEU A 19 3.85 -11.39 -3.24
N ARG A 20 5.16 -11.67 -3.05
CA ARG A 20 6.18 -11.43 -4.07
C ARG A 20 6.10 -12.38 -5.28
N CYS A 21 5.49 -13.55 -5.11
CA CYS A 21 5.18 -14.42 -6.25
C CYS A 21 4.08 -13.80 -7.14
N LEU A 22 3.19 -13.01 -6.55
CA LEU A 22 2.11 -12.31 -7.24
C LEU A 22 2.56 -10.95 -7.79
N ILE A 23 3.36 -10.21 -7.02
CA ILE A 23 3.83 -8.85 -7.29
C ILE A 23 5.34 -8.80 -7.05
N ASP A 24 6.13 -8.86 -8.13
CA ASP A 24 7.60 -9.01 -8.03
C ASP A 24 8.32 -7.81 -7.39
N SER A 25 7.83 -6.59 -7.68
CA SER A 25 8.35 -5.33 -7.13
C SER A 25 7.22 -4.41 -6.70
N ALA A 26 7.49 -3.56 -5.69
CA ALA A 26 6.54 -2.56 -5.25
C ALA A 26 6.24 -1.58 -6.40
N PRO A 27 4.98 -1.15 -6.56
CA PRO A 27 4.62 -0.14 -7.56
C PRO A 27 5.31 1.20 -7.25
N GLU A 28 5.40 2.09 -8.23
CA GLU A 28 6.01 3.40 -8.01
C GLU A 28 5.18 4.22 -6.99
N PRO A 29 5.81 5.01 -6.09
CA PRO A 29 5.09 5.88 -5.17
C PRO A 29 4.12 6.80 -5.92
N GLY A 30 2.87 6.87 -5.45
CA GLY A 30 1.81 7.68 -6.03
C GLY A 30 1.04 7.01 -7.18
N SER A 31 1.50 5.87 -7.68
CA SER A 31 0.86 5.19 -8.80
C SER A 31 -0.44 4.49 -8.40
N THR A 32 -0.50 3.90 -7.20
CA THR A 32 -1.71 3.25 -6.66
C THR A 32 -2.51 4.19 -5.76
N GLU A 33 -3.84 4.10 -5.80
CA GLU A 33 -4.70 4.81 -4.86
C GLU A 33 -4.72 4.11 -3.49
N THR A 34 -4.93 4.87 -2.43
CA THR A 34 -5.19 4.34 -1.09
C THR A 34 -6.67 4.51 -0.73
N CYS A 35 -7.14 3.78 0.28
CA CYS A 35 -8.50 3.96 0.80
C CYS A 35 -8.75 5.39 1.31
N ASP A 36 -7.69 6.09 1.74
CA ASP A 36 -7.75 7.47 2.23
C ASP A 36 -7.79 8.50 1.09
N THR A 37 -7.31 8.17 -0.12
CA THR A 37 -7.34 9.07 -1.29
C THR A 37 -8.53 8.80 -2.21
N ALA A 38 -8.85 7.54 -2.49
CA ALA A 38 -9.98 7.17 -3.35
C ALA A 38 -11.30 7.03 -2.59
N GLY A 39 -11.26 6.73 -1.29
CA GLY A 39 -12.40 6.26 -0.53
C GLY A 39 -12.73 4.79 -0.84
N ILE A 40 -13.39 4.11 0.10
CA ILE A 40 -13.82 2.72 -0.04
C ILE A 40 -15.23 2.53 0.51
N LEU A 41 -16.04 1.71 -0.16
CA LEU A 41 -17.34 1.30 0.36
C LEU A 41 -17.13 0.39 1.58
N GLY A 42 -17.66 0.79 2.74
CA GLY A 42 -17.62 -0.02 3.97
C GLY A 42 -18.06 -1.48 3.79
N PRO A 43 -19.13 -1.77 3.01
CA PRO A 43 -19.52 -3.15 2.68
C PRO A 43 -18.40 -3.98 2.01
N THR A 44 -17.56 -3.39 1.16
CA THR A 44 -16.41 -4.08 0.55
C THR A 44 -15.47 -4.61 1.62
N VAL A 45 -15.13 -3.76 2.60
CA VAL A 45 -14.26 -4.13 3.73
C VAL A 45 -14.88 -5.28 4.53
N ASN A 46 -16.18 -5.20 4.84
CA ASN A 46 -16.87 -6.23 5.61
C ASN A 46 -16.89 -7.59 4.89
N VAL A 47 -17.12 -7.62 3.58
CA VAL A 47 -17.12 -8.87 2.80
C VAL A 47 -15.73 -9.49 2.79
N ILE A 48 -14.69 -8.71 2.51
CA ILE A 48 -13.31 -9.21 2.51
C ILE A 48 -12.90 -9.72 3.90
N ALA A 49 -13.18 -8.96 4.96
CA ALA A 49 -12.88 -9.36 6.33
C ALA A 49 -13.60 -10.67 6.72
N SER A 50 -14.83 -10.86 6.24
CA SER A 50 -15.58 -12.10 6.48
C SER A 50 -14.95 -13.30 5.80
N LEU A 51 -14.44 -13.14 4.57
CA LEU A 51 -13.70 -14.19 3.85
C LEU A 51 -12.38 -14.54 4.56
N GLU A 52 -11.63 -13.52 5.00
CA GLU A 52 -10.38 -13.68 5.76
C GLU A 52 -10.62 -14.38 7.09
N ALA A 53 -11.68 -14.02 7.81
CA ALA A 53 -12.05 -14.64 9.08
C ALA A 53 -12.35 -16.14 8.90
N VAL A 54 -13.01 -16.53 7.82
CA VAL A 54 -13.30 -17.95 7.53
C VAL A 54 -12.01 -18.73 7.27
N ASP A 55 -11.07 -18.20 6.50
CA ASP A 55 -9.78 -18.87 6.27
C ASP A 55 -8.93 -18.93 7.55
N ALA A 56 -8.99 -17.91 8.40
CA ALA A 56 -8.37 -17.94 9.72
C ALA A 56 -8.99 -19.02 10.62
N ILE A 57 -10.33 -19.17 10.62
CA ILE A 57 -11.02 -20.23 11.37
C ILE A 57 -10.61 -21.62 10.88
N LYS A 58 -10.54 -21.84 9.56
CA LYS A 58 -10.03 -23.11 8.99
C LYS A 58 -8.60 -23.41 9.45
N LEU A 59 -7.72 -22.41 9.44
CA LEU A 59 -6.35 -22.56 9.91
C LEU A 59 -6.30 -22.96 11.40
N LEU A 60 -7.05 -22.26 12.25
CA LEU A 60 -7.05 -22.49 13.71
C LEU A 60 -7.72 -23.81 14.11
N SER A 61 -8.70 -24.27 13.33
CA SER A 61 -9.37 -25.56 13.53
C SER A 61 -8.62 -26.76 12.95
N GLY A 62 -7.43 -26.53 12.36
CA GLY A 62 -6.61 -27.58 11.75
C GLY A 62 -7.06 -28.03 10.36
N GLN A 63 -8.03 -27.34 9.76
CA GLN A 63 -8.62 -27.65 8.44
C GLN A 63 -7.89 -26.93 7.30
N VAL A 64 -6.55 -26.95 7.33
CA VAL A 64 -5.69 -26.18 6.42
C VAL A 64 -5.90 -26.60 4.95
N GLU A 65 -6.20 -27.87 4.71
CA GLU A 65 -6.51 -28.43 3.40
C GLU A 65 -7.78 -27.83 2.75
N GLN A 66 -8.65 -27.18 3.53
CA GLN A 66 -9.84 -26.49 3.02
C GLN A 66 -9.56 -25.04 2.58
N ILE A 67 -8.34 -24.55 2.79
CA ILE A 67 -7.91 -23.23 2.33
C ILE A 67 -7.43 -23.37 0.88
N LYS A 68 -8.18 -22.77 -0.06
CA LYS A 68 -7.85 -22.84 -1.48
C LYS A 68 -6.75 -21.83 -1.83
N PRO A 69 -5.74 -22.21 -2.64
CA PRO A 69 -4.71 -21.28 -3.12
C PRO A 69 -5.27 -20.42 -4.26
N VAL A 70 -6.14 -19.47 -3.93
CA VAL A 70 -6.78 -18.56 -4.88
C VAL A 70 -6.63 -17.10 -4.45
N LEU A 71 -6.48 -16.21 -5.42
CA LEU A 71 -6.76 -14.78 -5.25
C LEU A 71 -8.27 -14.60 -5.47
N THR A 72 -8.98 -14.18 -4.42
CA THR A 72 -10.41 -13.86 -4.51
C THR A 72 -10.55 -12.35 -4.68
N VAL A 73 -11.24 -11.93 -5.74
CA VAL A 73 -11.56 -10.53 -6.04
C VAL A 73 -13.07 -10.38 -5.95
N VAL A 74 -13.53 -9.46 -5.11
CA VAL A 74 -14.95 -9.15 -4.92
C VAL A 74 -15.19 -7.72 -5.35
N ASP A 75 -16.20 -7.51 -6.19
CA ASP A 75 -16.77 -6.19 -6.42
C ASP A 75 -18.18 -6.16 -5.85
N VAL A 76 -18.40 -5.38 -4.78
CA VAL A 76 -19.72 -5.34 -4.12
C VAL A 76 -20.73 -4.48 -4.86
N TRP A 77 -20.27 -3.58 -5.74
CA TRP A 77 -21.15 -2.71 -6.52
C TRP A 77 -21.74 -3.49 -7.69
N GLU A 78 -20.88 -4.21 -8.41
CA GLU A 78 -21.30 -5.09 -9.51
C GLU A 78 -21.82 -6.45 -9.01
N GLY A 79 -21.66 -6.75 -7.71
CA GLY A 79 -22.08 -8.02 -7.11
C GLY A 79 -21.28 -9.23 -7.61
N THR A 80 -20.03 -9.03 -8.04
CA THR A 80 -19.20 -10.09 -8.63
C THR A 80 -18.20 -10.67 -7.65
N LEU A 81 -17.99 -12.00 -7.74
CA LEU A 81 -16.93 -12.71 -7.03
C LEU A 81 -16.16 -13.55 -8.04
N ARG A 82 -14.87 -13.28 -8.16
CA ARG A 82 -13.95 -13.97 -9.08
C ARG A 82 -12.84 -14.62 -8.27
N GLN A 83 -12.52 -15.88 -8.59
CA GLN A 83 -11.40 -16.60 -7.98
C GLN A 83 -10.39 -16.99 -9.06
N MET A 84 -9.14 -16.62 -8.85
CA MET A 84 -8.03 -16.95 -9.75
C MET A 84 -7.10 -17.90 -9.02
N SER A 85 -6.79 -19.05 -9.63
CA SER A 85 -5.81 -19.98 -9.05
C SER A 85 -4.43 -19.34 -8.98
N VAL A 86 -3.81 -19.41 -7.80
CA VAL A 86 -2.42 -19.00 -7.56
C VAL A 86 -1.55 -20.19 -7.14
N ALA A 87 -2.06 -21.41 -7.27
CA ALA A 87 -1.41 -22.64 -6.82
C ALA A 87 -0.01 -22.82 -7.42
N GLU A 88 0.16 -22.48 -8.69
CA GLU A 88 1.40 -22.69 -9.43
C GLU A 88 2.35 -21.48 -9.39
N LEU A 89 1.91 -20.33 -8.87
CA LEU A 89 2.71 -19.10 -8.89
C LEU A 89 4.02 -19.24 -8.09
N ARG A 90 4.02 -20.04 -7.02
CA ARG A 90 5.24 -20.29 -6.24
C ARG A 90 6.34 -20.89 -7.12
N GLU A 91 6.01 -21.94 -7.87
CA GLU A 91 6.98 -22.65 -8.70
C GLU A 91 7.34 -21.86 -9.96
N LYS A 92 6.34 -21.23 -10.60
CA LYS A 92 6.53 -20.56 -11.90
C LYS A 92 7.24 -19.21 -11.83
N SER A 93 7.17 -18.51 -10.69
CA SER A 93 7.68 -17.14 -10.59
C SER A 93 9.20 -17.02 -10.42
N GLY A 94 9.91 -18.10 -10.07
CA GLY A 94 11.32 -17.99 -9.69
C GLY A 94 11.55 -17.07 -8.47
N CYS A 95 10.53 -16.87 -7.63
CA CYS A 95 10.53 -15.88 -6.55
C CYS A 95 11.72 -16.03 -5.59
N LYS A 96 12.59 -15.00 -5.55
CA LYS A 96 13.77 -14.96 -4.67
C LYS A 96 13.41 -15.03 -3.18
N ALA A 97 12.26 -14.49 -2.78
CA ALA A 97 11.81 -14.58 -1.38
C ALA A 97 11.42 -16.02 -1.00
N CYS A 98 10.68 -16.73 -1.85
CA CYS A 98 10.22 -18.10 -1.57
C CYS A 98 11.32 -19.15 -1.73
N HIS A 99 12.24 -18.98 -2.69
CA HIS A 99 13.24 -20.00 -3.04
C HIS A 99 14.63 -19.71 -2.48
N GLN A 100 15.03 -18.44 -2.37
CA GLN A 100 16.37 -18.03 -1.92
C GLN A 100 16.34 -17.38 -0.54
N GLY A 101 15.15 -17.20 0.05
CA GLY A 101 15.00 -16.55 1.36
C GLY A 101 15.32 -15.06 1.35
N GLU A 102 15.35 -14.41 0.18
CA GLU A 102 15.72 -13.00 0.06
C GLU A 102 14.69 -12.07 0.73
N ARG A 103 15.12 -11.29 1.73
CA ARG A 103 14.28 -10.36 2.50
C ARG A 103 14.81 -8.91 2.46
N ILE A 104 14.93 -8.36 1.25
CA ILE A 104 15.48 -7.01 1.01
C ILE A 104 14.82 -5.89 1.84
N TRP A 105 13.54 -6.06 2.23
CA TRP A 105 12.79 -5.08 3.02
C TRP A 105 13.00 -5.22 4.54
N LEU A 106 13.36 -6.40 5.05
CA LEU A 106 13.48 -6.63 6.50
C LEU A 106 14.67 -5.88 7.11
N ASN A 107 15.74 -5.70 6.34
CA ASN A 107 16.95 -5.00 6.79
C ASN A 107 16.83 -3.46 6.69
N GLY A 108 15.70 -2.94 6.19
CA GLY A 108 15.46 -1.51 6.03
C GLY A 108 16.29 -0.84 4.92
N GLU A 109 17.07 -1.60 4.16
CA GLU A 109 17.88 -1.07 3.04
C GLU A 109 17.03 -0.54 1.89
N GLN A 110 15.86 -1.15 1.66
CA GLN A 110 14.84 -0.68 0.71
C GLN A 110 13.69 0.10 1.35
N GLY A 111 13.77 0.39 2.65
CA GLY A 111 12.76 1.20 3.35
C GLY A 111 12.95 2.70 3.10
N SER A 112 11.87 3.47 3.24
CA SER A 112 11.98 4.93 3.22
C SER A 112 12.87 5.43 4.37
N ARG A 113 13.89 6.22 4.02
CA ARG A 113 14.79 6.87 4.99
C ARG A 113 14.10 8.11 5.52
N THR A 114 14.18 8.31 6.83
CA THR A 114 13.62 9.49 7.49
C THR A 114 14.71 10.31 8.14
N THR A 115 14.69 11.62 7.91
CA THR A 115 15.58 12.58 8.59
C THR A 115 14.73 13.62 9.30
N ARG A 116 14.93 13.78 10.62
CA ARG A 116 14.29 14.86 11.37
C ARG A 116 14.90 16.19 10.95
N LEU A 117 14.07 17.18 10.65
CA LEU A 117 14.52 18.54 10.38
C LEU A 117 14.44 19.32 11.70
N CYS A 118 15.53 19.27 12.48
CA CYS A 118 15.60 19.86 13.82
C CYS A 118 15.12 21.33 13.80
N GLY A 119 14.24 21.68 14.75
CA GLY A 119 13.68 23.03 14.89
C GLY A 119 12.59 23.40 13.88
N ARG A 120 12.12 22.47 13.05
CA ARG A 120 11.11 22.75 12.00
C ARG A 120 9.79 21.98 12.14
N ASN A 121 9.62 21.23 13.24
CA ASN A 121 8.48 20.30 13.46
C ASN A 121 8.14 19.51 12.19
N ALA A 122 9.19 18.94 11.58
CA ALA A 122 9.09 18.31 10.27
C ALA A 122 10.04 17.12 10.13
N VAL A 123 9.59 16.13 9.36
CA VAL A 123 10.38 14.96 8.98
C VAL A 123 10.46 14.88 7.47
N GLN A 124 11.67 14.72 6.94
CA GLN A 124 11.86 14.36 5.54
C GLN A 124 11.76 12.85 5.40
N VAL A 125 10.87 12.37 4.53
CA VAL A 125 10.76 10.99 4.10
C VAL A 125 11.37 10.89 2.71
N SER A 126 12.25 9.92 2.48
CA SER A 126 12.89 9.67 1.18
C SER A 126 12.73 8.20 0.83
N PRO A 127 11.99 7.86 -0.25
CA PRO A 127 11.84 6.47 -0.68
C PRO A 127 13.21 5.91 -1.10
N ALA A 128 13.37 4.58 -1.00
CA ALA A 128 14.61 3.92 -1.37
C ALA A 128 14.84 3.95 -2.89
N ASP A 129 13.79 3.72 -3.67
CA ASP A 129 13.78 3.90 -5.11
C ASP A 129 13.24 5.28 -5.50
N LYS A 130 14.02 6.01 -6.31
CA LYS A 130 13.62 7.30 -6.85
C LYS A 130 12.69 7.06 -8.04
N GLY A 131 11.39 7.00 -7.77
CA GLY A 131 10.35 7.00 -8.81
C GLY A 131 10.19 8.37 -9.46
N LYS A 132 9.56 8.43 -10.63
CA LYS A 132 9.13 9.69 -11.25
C LYS A 132 7.67 9.95 -10.92
N ILE A 133 7.42 10.93 -10.06
CA ILE A 133 6.05 11.32 -9.73
C ILE A 133 5.50 12.28 -10.78
N VAL A 134 4.34 11.94 -11.34
CA VAL A 134 3.54 12.82 -12.19
C VAL A 134 2.62 13.65 -11.29
N PHE A 135 2.95 14.93 -11.07
CA PHE A 135 2.25 15.76 -10.10
C PHE A 135 0.81 16.04 -10.50
N GLU A 136 0.52 16.13 -11.79
CA GLU A 136 -0.81 16.43 -12.31
C GLU A 136 -1.80 15.31 -11.95
N GLU A 137 -1.40 14.05 -12.15
CA GLU A 137 -2.20 12.88 -11.78
C GLU A 137 -2.39 12.78 -10.27
N LEU A 138 -1.30 12.95 -9.52
CA LEU A 138 -1.34 12.87 -8.07
C LEU A 138 -2.17 14.01 -7.45
N ALA A 139 -2.12 15.22 -8.02
CA ALA A 139 -2.89 16.34 -7.54
C ALA A 139 -4.39 16.09 -7.65
N VAL A 140 -4.85 15.52 -8.78
CA VAL A 140 -6.26 15.13 -8.96
C VAL A 140 -6.68 14.12 -7.88
N LYS A 141 -5.84 13.11 -7.60
CA LYS A 141 -6.12 12.12 -6.54
C LYS A 141 -6.23 12.76 -5.15
N LEU A 142 -5.43 13.78 -4.86
CA LEU A 142 -5.32 14.40 -3.54
C LEU A 142 -6.33 15.53 -3.28
N GLN A 143 -7.03 16.03 -4.29
CA GLN A 143 -7.98 17.15 -4.17
C GLN A 143 -9.07 16.92 -3.12
N ASN A 144 -9.49 15.67 -2.91
CA ASN A 144 -10.50 15.32 -1.93
C ASN A 144 -9.95 15.17 -0.51
N SER A 145 -8.62 15.07 -0.36
CA SER A 145 -7.95 14.90 0.93
C SER A 145 -7.60 16.24 1.60
N GLY A 146 -7.40 17.31 0.83
CA GLY A 146 -7.00 18.62 1.36
C GLY A 146 -6.77 19.66 0.25
N SER A 147 -6.22 20.82 0.61
CA SER A 147 -5.88 21.83 -0.41
C SER A 147 -4.54 21.50 -1.07
N VAL A 148 -4.55 21.39 -2.40
CA VAL A 148 -3.39 20.99 -3.20
C VAL A 148 -2.90 22.17 -4.03
N ASP A 149 -1.61 22.50 -3.88
CA ASP A 149 -0.89 23.50 -4.68
C ASP A 149 0.21 22.80 -5.48
N VAL A 150 0.29 23.03 -6.79
CA VAL A 150 1.31 22.40 -7.66
C VAL A 150 2.10 23.48 -8.37
N ASN A 151 3.42 23.30 -8.43
CA ASN A 151 4.30 24.05 -9.32
C ASN A 151 5.28 23.08 -10.02
N PRO A 152 6.13 23.54 -10.95
CA PRO A 152 7.03 22.67 -11.69
C PRO A 152 8.00 21.84 -10.82
N TYR A 153 8.27 22.27 -9.58
CA TYR A 153 9.28 21.68 -8.70
C TYR A 153 8.71 20.85 -7.54
N LEU A 154 7.52 21.20 -7.05
CA LEU A 154 6.89 20.53 -5.91
C LEU A 154 5.36 20.50 -6.00
N LEU A 155 4.78 19.48 -5.38
CA LEU A 155 3.37 19.41 -5.01
C LEU A 155 3.25 19.61 -3.50
N ARG A 156 2.36 20.50 -3.06
CA ARG A 156 2.03 20.73 -1.65
C ARG A 156 0.60 20.30 -1.37
N LEU A 157 0.41 19.47 -0.35
CA LEU A 157 -0.89 19.10 0.18
C LEU A 157 -1.01 19.59 1.62
N ASN A 158 -2.06 20.36 1.92
CA ASN A 158 -2.38 20.83 3.26
C ASN A 158 -3.62 20.10 3.77
N LEU A 159 -3.47 19.37 4.87
CA LEU A 159 -4.52 18.62 5.56
C LEU A 159 -5.00 19.44 6.75
N LYS A 160 -6.33 19.49 6.98
CA LYS A 160 -6.90 20.32 8.05
C LYS A 160 -7.17 19.57 9.36
N ASN A 161 -7.25 18.24 9.32
CA ASN A 161 -7.62 17.40 10.48
C ASN A 161 -6.95 16.01 10.39
N PRO A 162 -5.81 15.77 11.07
CA PRO A 162 -4.96 16.73 11.79
C PRO A 162 -4.25 17.69 10.82
N ASP A 163 -3.73 18.81 11.36
CA ASP A 163 -3.00 19.82 10.57
C ASP A 163 -1.61 19.31 10.17
N TYR A 164 -1.46 18.98 8.89
CA TYR A 164 -0.20 18.53 8.30
C TYR A 164 0.01 19.19 6.94
N GLU A 165 1.25 19.59 6.66
CA GLU A 165 1.67 20.04 5.34
C GLU A 165 2.64 19.02 4.76
N ILE A 166 2.33 18.49 3.57
CA ILE A 166 3.15 17.54 2.84
C ILE A 166 3.70 18.28 1.62
N SER A 167 5.02 18.45 1.54
CA SER A 167 5.72 18.98 0.36
C SER A 167 6.44 17.85 -0.35
N LEU A 168 5.95 17.44 -1.52
CA LEU A 168 6.45 16.33 -2.33
C LEU A 168 7.29 16.84 -3.52
N PHE A 169 8.43 16.20 -3.74
CA PHE A 169 9.35 16.46 -4.84
C PHE A 169 9.24 15.39 -5.93
N ARG A 170 9.73 15.69 -7.14
CA ARG A 170 9.62 14.80 -8.32
C ARG A 170 10.29 13.44 -8.16
N ASP A 171 11.29 13.36 -7.28
CA ASP A 171 12.03 12.13 -6.98
C ASP A 171 11.41 11.31 -5.82
N GLY A 172 10.18 11.63 -5.43
CA GLY A 172 9.44 10.96 -4.37
C GLY A 172 9.82 11.39 -2.96
N ARG A 173 10.83 12.25 -2.77
CA ARG A 173 11.09 12.80 -1.44
C ARG A 173 9.89 13.63 -1.00
N ALA A 174 9.55 13.55 0.28
CA ALA A 174 8.54 14.40 0.90
C ALA A 174 9.09 15.02 2.18
N ILE A 175 8.64 16.23 2.48
CA ILE A 175 8.78 16.87 3.79
C ILE A 175 7.39 16.95 4.40
N ILE A 176 7.24 16.37 5.58
CA ILE A 176 5.99 16.35 6.33
C ILE A 176 6.16 17.27 7.53
N LYS A 177 5.46 18.39 7.54
CA LYS A 177 5.39 19.32 8.66
C LYS A 177 4.16 19.02 9.51
N GLY A 178 4.25 19.32 10.80
CA GLY A 178 3.21 19.05 11.80
C GLY A 178 3.53 17.85 12.69
N THR A 179 4.66 17.16 12.43
CA THR A 179 5.18 16.10 13.29
C THR A 179 6.71 16.08 13.26
N ASP A 180 7.32 15.76 14.40
CA ASP A 180 8.74 15.45 14.53
C ASP A 180 9.01 13.95 14.70
N ASP A 181 7.96 13.11 14.76
CA ASP A 181 8.03 11.67 14.88
C ASP A 181 8.17 11.01 13.50
N PRO A 182 9.31 10.34 13.21
CA PRO A 182 9.51 9.62 11.96
C PRO A 182 8.47 8.56 11.65
N SER A 183 7.89 7.91 12.67
CA SER A 183 6.88 6.86 12.50
C SER A 183 5.59 7.46 11.97
N VAL A 184 5.13 8.56 12.58
CA VAL A 184 3.94 9.31 12.15
C VAL A 184 4.13 9.84 10.73
N ALA A 185 5.29 10.42 10.44
CA ALA A 185 5.62 10.90 9.10
C ALA A 185 5.58 9.78 8.05
N LYS A 186 6.13 8.59 8.34
CA LYS A 186 6.03 7.44 7.43
C LYS A 186 4.60 7.01 7.18
N THR A 187 3.76 7.00 8.21
CA THR A 187 2.33 6.68 8.08
C THR A 187 1.61 7.68 7.18
N ILE A 188 1.85 8.99 7.36
CA ILE A 188 1.26 10.04 6.53
C ILE A 188 1.73 9.92 5.08
N TYR A 189 3.03 9.68 4.87
CA TYR A 189 3.58 9.46 3.53
C TYR A 189 2.90 8.27 2.84
N ALA A 190 2.86 7.11 3.50
CA ALA A 190 2.24 5.90 2.95
C ALA A 190 0.74 6.10 2.66
N ARG A 191 0.05 6.86 3.52
CA ARG A 191 -1.38 7.15 3.38
C ARG A 191 -1.72 7.96 2.13
N TYR A 192 -1.01 9.05 1.88
CA TYR A 192 -1.40 10.00 0.83
C TYR A 192 -0.56 9.88 -0.44
N ILE A 193 0.71 9.49 -0.30
CA ILE A 193 1.62 9.34 -1.44
C ILE A 193 1.67 7.89 -1.88
N GLY A 194 1.47 6.91 -0.99
CA GLY A 194 1.66 5.51 -1.32
C GLY A 194 3.14 5.12 -1.34
N SER A 195 3.41 3.82 -1.22
CA SER A 195 4.74 3.23 -1.17
C SER A 195 5.04 2.41 -2.41
#